data_AF-A0A3B8VDD1-F1
#
_entry.id   AF-A0A3B8VDD1-F1
#
_cell.length_a   1.000
_cell.length_b   1.000
_cell.length_c   1.000
_cell.angle_alpha   90.00
_cell.angle_beta   90.00
_cell.angle_gamma   90.00
#
_symmetry.space_group_name_H-M   'P 1'
#
loop_
_entity.id
_entity.type
_entity.pdbx_description
1 polymer ?
#
loop_
_entity_poly.entity_id
_entity_poly.type
_entity_poly.pdbx_seq_one_letter_code
_entity_poly.pdbx_strand_id
1 'polypeptide(L)'
;EPFSALDYQTRLNVCDDVYRIIRSEKKTAILITHDISEAVSVADEAIVLSARPATLVSRYSLPFGNETPLKRRENPAFSVWFEKLWKDLNV
;
A
#
# COMPACT_ATOMS: atom_id res chain seq x y z
N GLU A 1 0.56 -10.94 -3.66
CA GLU A 1 0.79 -10.93 -2.21
C GLU A 1 2.25 -11.17 -1.90
N PRO A 2 3.06 -10.11 -1.86
CA PRO A 2 4.51 -10.24 -1.78
C PRO A 2 5.02 -10.62 -0.38
N PHE A 3 4.26 -10.33 0.68
CA PHE A 3 4.72 -10.49 2.06
C PHE A 3 3.83 -11.43 2.91
N SER A 4 2.94 -12.20 2.28
CA SER A 4 1.97 -13.05 2.98
C SER A 4 2.59 -14.20 3.78
N ALA A 5 3.81 -14.62 3.43
CA ALA A 5 4.55 -15.68 4.13
C ALA A 5 5.37 -15.18 5.33
N LEU A 6 5.35 -13.87 5.62
CA LEU A 6 6.19 -13.25 6.65
C LEU A 6 5.39 -12.93 7.92
N ASP A 7 6.05 -13.04 9.07
CA ASP A 7 5.50 -12.52 10.32
C ASP A 7 5.39 -10.98 10.27
N TYR A 8 4.62 -10.41 11.19
CA TYR A 8 4.30 -8.99 11.18
C TYR A 8 5.55 -8.09 11.25
N GLN A 9 6.52 -8.40 12.10
CA GLN A 9 7.70 -7.55 12.27
C GLN A 9 8.59 -7.62 11.04
N THR A 10 8.85 -8.84 10.53
CA THR A 10 9.63 -9.03 9.31
C THR A 10 8.97 -8.36 8.11
N ARG A 11 7.64 -8.46 7.99
CA ARG A 11 6.89 -7.78 6.93
C ARG A 11 7.10 -6.26 6.94
N LEU A 12 7.06 -5.62 8.11
CA LEU A 12 7.27 -4.17 8.21
C LEU A 12 8.67 -3.76 7.73
N ASN A 13 9.69 -4.50 8.12
CA ASN A 13 11.07 -4.24 7.71
C ASN A 13 11.24 -4.42 6.19
N VAL A 14 10.72 -5.53 5.65
CA VAL A 14 10.80 -5.82 4.22
C VAL A 14 10.03 -4.78 3.39
N CYS A 15 8.89 -4.27 3.88
CA CYS A 15 8.19 -3.17 3.24
C CYS A 15 9.07 -1.91 3.13
N ASP A 16 9.76 -1.54 4.21
CA ASP A 16 10.67 -0.37 4.22
C ASP A 16 11.85 -0.59 3.26
N ASP A 17 12.46 -1.78 3.27
CA ASP A 17 13.57 -2.14 2.38
C ASP A 17 13.16 -2.09 0.90
N VAL A 18 12.03 -2.72 0.55
CA VAL A 18 11.50 -2.72 -0.82
C VAL A 18 11.21 -1.29 -1.28
N TYR A 19 10.57 -0.47 -0.44
CA TYR A 19 10.33 0.93 -0.72
C TYR A 19 11.64 1.69 -1.02
N ARG A 20 12.66 1.52 -0.18
CA ARG A 20 13.96 2.18 -0.36
C ARG A 20 14.65 1.74 -1.64
N ILE A 21 14.67 0.45 -1.93
CA ILE A 21 15.31 -0.10 -3.14
C ILE A 21 14.63 0.45 -4.39
N ILE A 22 13.30 0.44 -4.45
CA ILE A 22 12.56 0.97 -5.61
C ILE A 22 12.91 2.44 -5.85
N ARG A 23 12.97 3.24 -4.77
CA ARG A 23 13.32 4.67 -4.85
C ARG A 23 14.78 4.89 -5.23
N SER A 24 15.73 4.15 -4.66
CA SER A 24 17.16 4.30 -4.97
C SER A 24 17.47 3.92 -6.42
N GLU A 25 16.85 2.85 -6.90
CA GLU A 25 17.00 2.35 -8.27
C GLU A 25 16.17 3.15 -9.30
N LYS A 26 15.38 4.14 -8.85
CA LYS A 26 14.47 4.95 -9.67
C LYS A 26 13.56 4.10 -10.56
N LYS A 27 13.03 3.02 -9.99
CA LYS A 27 12.12 2.11 -10.69
C LYS A 27 10.67 2.41 -10.36
N THR A 28 9.79 2.03 -11.27
CA THR A 28 8.35 1.94 -11.02
C THR A 28 8.01 0.49 -10.74
N ALA A 29 7.23 0.24 -9.70
CA ALA A 29 6.78 -1.09 -9.31
C ALA A 29 5.26 -1.11 -9.15
N ILE A 30 4.66 -2.27 -9.43
CA ILE A 30 3.24 -2.53 -9.17
C ILE A 30 3.17 -3.61 -8.09
N LEU A 31 2.53 -3.27 -6.97
CA LEU A 31 2.34 -4.17 -5.84
C LEU A 31 0.90 -4.70 -5.87
N ILE A 32 0.74 -6.03 -5.87
CA ILE A 32 -0.59 -6.66 -5.77
C ILE A 32 -0.69 -7.31 -4.39
N THR A 33 -1.61 -6.82 -3.57
CA THR A 33 -1.83 -7.28 -2.19
C THR A 33 -3.31 -7.30 -1.81
N HIS A 34 -3.67 -8.12 -0.83
CA HIS A 34 -4.97 -8.06 -0.16
C HIS A 34 -4.91 -7.25 1.15
N ASP A 35 -3.71 -6.85 1.61
CA ASP A 35 -3.54 -6.07 2.84
C ASP A 35 -3.56 -4.57 2.51
N ILE A 36 -4.62 -3.88 2.93
CA ILE A 36 -4.76 -2.43 2.76
C ILE A 36 -3.64 -1.67 3.46
N SER A 37 -3.17 -2.16 4.61
CA SER A 37 -2.10 -1.51 5.35
C SER A 37 -0.80 -1.50 4.56
N GLU A 38 -0.50 -2.59 3.85
CA GLU A 38 0.65 -2.64 2.92
C GLU A 38 0.49 -1.60 1.82
N ALA A 39 -0.68 -1.57 1.16
CA ALA A 39 -0.97 -0.64 0.07
C ALA A 39 -0.80 0.82 0.50
N VAL A 40 -1.41 1.22 1.63
CA VAL A 40 -1.31 2.60 2.15
C VAL A 40 0.12 2.94 2.57
N SER A 41 0.84 1.96 3.16
CA SER A 41 2.20 2.20 3.65
C SER A 41 3.26 2.31 2.54
N VAL A 42 3.11 1.59 1.42
CA VAL A 42 4.18 1.52 0.41
C VAL A 42 3.87 2.35 -0.84
N ALA A 43 2.59 2.43 -1.24
CA ALA A 43 2.24 2.90 -2.57
C ALA A 43 2.21 4.44 -2.68
N ASP A 44 2.55 4.95 -3.86
CA ASP A 44 2.26 6.34 -4.24
C ASP A 44 0.83 6.49 -4.77
N GLU A 45 0.34 5.43 -5.42
CA GLU A 45 -1.02 5.33 -5.91
C GLU A 45 -1.65 3.99 -5.48
N ALA A 46 -2.91 4.05 -5.03
CA ALA A 46 -3.71 2.89 -4.71
C ALA A 46 -4.79 2.69 -5.77
N ILE A 47 -4.89 1.48 -6.31
CA ILE A 47 -5.89 1.06 -7.29
C ILE A 47 -6.74 -0.06 -6.69
N VAL A 48 -8.05 0.14 -6.64
CA VAL A 48 -9.01 -0.85 -6.14
C VAL A 48 -9.73 -1.49 -7.33
N LEU A 49 -9.78 -2.82 -7.33
CA LEU A 49 -10.46 -3.62 -8.34
C LEU A 49 -11.69 -4.29 -7.73
N SER A 50 -12.76 -4.44 -8.52
CA SER A 50 -13.99 -5.11 -8.11
C SER A 50 -13.79 -6.62 -7.96
N ALA A 51 -14.78 -7.28 -7.36
CA ALA A 51 -14.92 -8.73 -7.46
C ALA A 51 -14.97 -9.19 -8.92
N ARG A 52 -14.74 -10.49 -9.14
CA ARG A 52 -14.69 -11.07 -10.48
C ARG A 52 -16.06 -10.95 -11.19
N PRO A 53 -16.10 -10.56 -12.48
CA PRO A 53 -14.98 -10.11 -13.32
C PRO A 53 -14.47 -8.71 -12.91
N ALA A 54 -13.15 -8.55 -12.81
CA ALA A 54 -12.54 -7.36 -12.23
C ALA A 54 -12.70 -6.11 -13.11
N THR A 55 -13.16 -5.03 -12.50
CA THR A 55 -13.26 -3.68 -13.07
C THR A 55 -12.58 -2.68 -12.13
N LEU A 56 -12.19 -1.51 -12.65
CA LEU A 56 -11.62 -0.45 -11.83
C LEU A 56 -12.71 0.18 -10.96
N VAL A 57 -12.59 0.06 -9.64
CA VAL A 57 -13.51 0.70 -8.67
C VAL A 57 -13.03 2.10 -8.34
N SER A 58 -11.76 2.22 -7.97
CA SER A 58 -11.19 3.51 -7.60
C SER A 58 -9.68 3.56 -7.83
N ARG A 59 -9.17 4.78 -8.02
CA ARG A 59 -7.75 5.09 -8.13
C ARG A 59 -7.47 6.35 -7.32
N TYR A 60 -6.50 6.27 -6.41
CA TYR A 60 -6.13 7.37 -5.52
C TYR A 60 -4.64 7.63 -5.59
N SER A 61 -4.26 8.91 -5.56
CA SER A 61 -2.92 9.34 -5.20
C SER A 61 -2.86 9.52 -3.68
N LEU A 62 -1.90 8.86 -3.04
CA LEU A 62 -1.73 8.89 -1.59
C LEU A 62 -0.81 10.06 -1.19
N PRO A 63 -1.26 10.95 -0.29
CA PRO A 63 -0.59 12.23 -0.01
C PRO A 63 0.54 12.11 1.03
N PHE A 64 1.37 11.06 0.95
CA PHE A 64 2.43 10.80 1.92
C PHE A 64 3.83 11.20 1.44
N GLY A 65 3.96 11.64 0.19
CA GLY A 65 5.23 12.06 -0.40
C GLY A 65 6.34 11.01 -0.21
N ASN A 66 7.47 11.42 0.35
CA ASN A 66 8.65 10.58 0.54
C ASN A 66 8.73 9.91 1.92
N GLU A 67 7.67 9.97 2.74
CA GLU A 67 7.63 9.25 4.01
C GLU A 67 7.84 7.74 3.77
N THR A 68 8.66 7.12 4.61
CA THR A 68 8.91 5.67 4.52
C THR A 68 7.68 4.90 5.02
N PRO A 69 7.49 3.62 4.64
CA PRO A 69 6.34 2.84 5.04
C PRO A 69 6.09 2.79 6.55
N LEU A 70 7.16 2.74 7.35
CA LEU A 70 7.06 2.81 8.81
C LEU A 70 6.51 4.16 9.28
N LYS A 71 7.07 5.27 8.79
CA LYS A 71 6.62 6.62 9.15
C LYS A 71 5.17 6.89 8.73
N ARG A 72 4.77 6.41 7.55
CA ARG A 72 3.41 6.57 7.08
C ARG A 72 2.39 5.93 8.01
N ARG A 73 2.71 4.81 8.66
CA ARG A 73 1.80 4.15 9.62
C ARG A 73 1.56 4.98 10.89
N GLU A 74 2.48 5.88 11.22
CA GLU A 74 2.38 6.82 12.34
C GLU A 74 1.63 8.11 11.93
N ASN A 75 1.46 8.35 10.63
CA ASN A 75 0.81 9.53 10.10
C ASN A 75 -0.70 9.49 10.39
N PRO A 76 -1.31 10.54 10.97
CA PRO A 76 -2.76 10.58 11.22
C PRO A 76 -3.62 10.37 9.97
N ALA A 77 -3.13 10.73 8.78
CA ALA A 77 -3.84 10.51 7.53
C ALA A 77 -3.91 9.02 7.13
N PHE A 78 -3.08 8.16 7.73
CA PHE A 78 -3.04 6.73 7.42
C PHE A 78 -4.38 6.05 7.66
N SER A 79 -4.98 6.25 8.83
CA SER A 79 -6.26 5.65 9.19
C SER A 79 -7.38 6.12 8.26
N VAL A 80 -7.37 7.40 7.87
CA VAL A 80 -8.34 7.98 6.92
C VAL A 80 -8.26 7.27 5.57
N TRP A 81 -7.05 7.05 5.04
CA TRP A 81 -6.87 6.35 3.77
C TRP A 81 -7.14 4.86 3.88
N PHE A 82 -6.80 4.24 5.00
CA PHE A 82 -7.14 2.84 5.28
C PHE A 82 -8.65 2.63 5.24
N GLU A 83 -9.42 3.43 5.98
CA GLU A 83 -10.88 3.35 6.00
C GLU A 83 -11.49 3.61 4.62
N LYS A 84 -10.91 4.55 3.87
CA LYS A 84 -11.39 4.86 2.52
C LYS A 84 -11.22 3.69 1.56
N LEU A 85 -10.04 3.08 1.51
CA LEU A 85 -9.80 1.89 0.70
C LEU A 85 -10.60 0.68 1.17
N TRP A 86 -10.79 0.54 2.49
CA TRP A 86 -11.61 -0.53 3.07
C TRP A 86 -13.07 -0.43 2.63
N LYS A 87 -13.63 0.77 2.56
CA LYS A 87 -14.99 1.00 2.06
C LYS A 87 -15.10 0.56 0.61
N ASP A 88 -14.16 0.95 -0.24
CA ASP A 88 -14.19 0.65 -1.68
C ASP A 88 -14.04 -0.85 -1.99
N LEU A 89 -13.35 -1.61 -1.13
CA LEU A 89 -13.20 -3.07 -1.28
C LEU A 89 -14.46 -3.87 -0.89
N ASN A 90 -15.37 -3.28 -0.12
CA ASN A 90 -16.62 -3.92 0.33
C ASN A 90 -17.83 -3.57 -0.57
N VAL A 91 -17.59 -3.00 -1.75
CA VAL A 91 -18.62 -2.65 -2.76
C VAL A 91 -18.70 -3.72 -3.84
#